data_AF-A0A8J7SG02-F1
#
_entry.id   AF-A0A8J7SG02-F1
#
_cell.length_a   1.000
_cell.length_b   1.000
_cell.length_c   1.000
_cell.angle_alpha   90.00
_cell.angle_beta   90.00
_cell.angle_gamma   90.00
#
_symmetry.space_group_name_H-M   'P 1'
#
loop_
_entity.id
_entity.type
_entity.pdbx_description
1 polymer ?
#
loop_
_entity_poly.entity_id
_entity_poly.type
_entity_poly.pdbx_seq_one_letter_code
_entity_poly.pdbx_strand_id
1 'polypeptide(L)'
;MDFDKKTLLTAGAALVVGLLVGSVASDDGEEIHERIAAAIDEASAPVAGLAGGVDAVKADVASLVERLEAIESSIADAGTAAMSAGEHAVAAGAEAHAVGRAFSAESSAIRSDIAALSSVVTSMASEMQARHAEMDKRRAEHHAAMQKYLAENPGAAMPGMGMMTGAGAAAATAGASGAASAAPVGARPGETVMLEDGAIRAFVSAVDGEAGTARVAVNGVEATELGLYGRDAEVTVDGKTCRVTLDGIDRGHVQLSADCGG
;
A
#
# COMPACT_ATOMS: atom_id res chain seq x y z
N MET A 1 -0.68 -6.15 3.35
CA MET A 1 0.24 -5.97 2.20
C MET A 1 -0.62 -6.08 0.95
N ASP A 2 -1.16 -4.96 0.50
CA ASP A 2 -1.92 -4.89 -0.74
C ASP A 2 -0.93 -4.69 -1.88
N PHE A 3 -0.58 -5.77 -2.56
CA PHE A 3 0.11 -5.67 -3.84
C PHE A 3 -0.87 -5.12 -4.87
N ASP A 4 -0.59 -3.92 -5.36
CA ASP A 4 -1.41 -3.23 -6.35
C ASP A 4 -1.55 -4.13 -7.60
N LYS A 5 -2.77 -4.62 -7.85
CA LYS A 5 -3.08 -5.59 -8.93
C LYS A 5 -2.63 -5.08 -10.30
N LYS A 6 -2.52 -3.76 -10.47
CA LYS A 6 -1.99 -3.11 -11.68
C LYS A 6 -0.50 -3.39 -11.87
N THR A 7 0.29 -3.39 -10.80
CA THR A 7 1.74 -3.64 -10.87
C THR A 7 2.03 -5.08 -11.27
N LEU A 8 1.23 -6.04 -10.79
CA LEU A 8 1.31 -7.44 -11.20
C LEU A 8 0.93 -7.67 -12.67
N LEU A 9 -0.13 -7.02 -13.14
CA LEU A 9 -0.62 -7.20 -14.51
C LEU A 9 0.30 -6.55 -15.56
N THR A 10 0.92 -5.42 -15.22
CA THR A 10 1.85 -4.72 -16.10
C THR A 10 3.21 -5.44 -16.15
N ALA A 11 3.68 -5.99 -15.02
CA ALA A 11 4.89 -6.79 -14.96
C ALA A 11 4.76 -8.10 -15.77
N GLY A 12 3.61 -8.78 -15.68
CA GLY A 12 3.34 -9.98 -16.48
C GLY A 12 3.30 -9.71 -17.99
N ALA A 13 2.64 -8.64 -18.42
CA ALA A 13 2.55 -8.28 -19.84
C ALA A 13 3.92 -7.87 -20.42
N ALA A 14 4.76 -7.16 -19.66
CA ALA A 14 6.09 -6.78 -20.09
C ALA A 14 7.03 -8.00 -20.23
N LEU A 15 6.87 -9.02 -19.39
CA LEU A 15 7.68 -10.24 -19.43
C LEU A 15 7.35 -11.10 -20.66
N VAL A 16 6.07 -11.25 -21.00
CA VAL A 16 5.64 -11.99 -22.20
C VAL A 16 6.08 -11.29 -23.50
N VAL A 17 5.97 -9.97 -23.57
CA VAL A 17 6.43 -9.19 -24.74
C VAL A 17 7.95 -9.20 -24.84
N GLY A 18 8.68 -9.08 -23.72
CA GLY A 18 10.14 -9.16 -23.69
C GLY A 18 10.67 -10.54 -24.14
N LEU A 19 9.99 -11.62 -23.75
CA LEU A 19 10.36 -12.98 -24.14
C LEU A 19 10.12 -13.24 -25.64
N LEU A 20 8.98 -12.76 -26.19
CA LEU A 20 8.64 -12.90 -27.62
C LEU A 20 9.59 -12.11 -28.54
N VAL A 21 10.06 -10.94 -28.09
CA VAL A 21 11.03 -10.14 -28.86
C VAL A 21 12.44 -10.76 -28.78
N GLY A 22 12.79 -11.41 -27.66
CA GLY A 22 14.08 -12.11 -27.50
C GLY A 22 14.22 -13.40 -28.32
N SER A 23 13.12 -14.14 -28.55
CA SER A 23 13.15 -15.43 -29.25
C SER A 23 13.27 -15.34 -30.77
N VAL A 24 13.01 -14.18 -31.40
CA VAL A 24 13.13 -13.99 -32.86
C VAL A 24 14.59 -13.79 -33.32
N ALA A 25 15.53 -13.63 -32.38
CA ALA A 25 16.94 -13.32 -32.69
C ALA A 25 17.91 -14.52 -32.55
N SER A 26 17.45 -15.75 -32.26
CA SER A 26 18.31 -16.92 -32.05
C SER A 26 17.84 -18.11 -32.92
N ASP A 27 18.75 -18.75 -33.66
CA ASP A 27 18.48 -19.77 -34.70
C ASP A 27 18.42 -21.23 -34.17
N ASP A 28 18.38 -21.43 -32.84
CA ASP A 28 18.35 -22.76 -32.22
C ASP A 28 16.94 -23.13 -31.75
N GLY A 29 16.15 -23.75 -32.65
CA GLY A 29 14.71 -24.00 -32.46
C GLY A 29 14.31 -24.95 -31.32
N GLU A 30 15.19 -25.84 -30.85
CA GLU A 30 14.85 -26.85 -29.85
C GLU A 30 14.88 -26.30 -28.41
N GLU A 31 15.80 -25.36 -28.12
CA GLU A 31 15.94 -24.71 -26.81
C GLU A 31 14.85 -23.64 -26.57
N ILE A 32 14.31 -23.07 -27.65
CA ILE A 32 13.25 -22.06 -27.61
C ILE A 32 11.93 -22.68 -27.12
N HIS A 33 11.61 -23.91 -27.51
CA HIS A 33 10.38 -24.58 -27.09
C HIS A 33 10.34 -24.85 -25.57
N GLU A 34 11.48 -25.24 -24.98
CA GLU A 34 11.56 -25.49 -23.53
C GLU A 34 11.48 -24.18 -22.72
N ARG A 35 12.11 -23.10 -23.22
CA ARG A 35 12.05 -21.78 -22.58
C ARG A 35 10.67 -21.12 -22.69
N ILE A 36 9.97 -21.32 -23.80
CA ILE A 36 8.58 -20.87 -23.97
C ILE A 36 7.65 -21.67 -23.04
N ALA A 37 7.81 -22.99 -22.93
CA ALA A 37 7.00 -23.81 -22.03
C ALA A 37 7.18 -23.37 -20.56
N ALA A 38 8.43 -23.17 -20.11
CA ALA A 38 8.72 -22.68 -18.77
C ALA A 38 8.13 -21.29 -18.49
N ALA A 39 8.19 -20.37 -19.46
CA ALA A 39 7.63 -19.04 -19.31
C ALA A 39 6.08 -19.03 -19.32
N ILE A 40 5.45 -19.95 -20.05
CA ILE A 40 3.99 -20.14 -20.01
C ILE A 40 3.57 -20.71 -18.66
N ASP A 41 4.30 -21.68 -18.11
CA ASP A 41 4.02 -22.21 -16.76
C ASP A 41 4.16 -21.11 -15.70
N GLU A 42 5.21 -20.29 -15.77
CA GLU A 42 5.41 -19.18 -14.85
C GLU A 42 4.37 -18.05 -15.02
N ALA A 43 3.90 -17.81 -16.24
CA ALA A 43 2.79 -16.88 -16.51
C ALA A 43 1.41 -17.44 -16.13
N SER A 44 1.24 -18.76 -16.07
CA SER A 44 -0.01 -19.43 -15.71
C SER A 44 -0.25 -19.46 -14.18
N ALA A 45 0.81 -19.47 -13.38
CA ALA A 45 0.74 -19.42 -11.92
C ALA A 45 -0.02 -18.20 -11.35
N PRO A 46 0.22 -16.95 -11.79
CA PRO A 46 -0.57 -15.81 -11.35
C PRO A 46 -2.01 -15.86 -11.86
N VAL A 47 -2.28 -16.43 -13.05
CA VAL A 47 -3.65 -16.62 -13.57
C VAL A 47 -4.43 -17.62 -12.71
N ALA A 48 -3.79 -18.69 -12.23
CA ALA A 48 -4.37 -19.61 -11.27
C ALA A 48 -4.63 -18.94 -9.90
N GLY A 49 -3.74 -18.05 -9.47
CA GLY A 49 -3.95 -17.20 -8.29
C GLY A 49 -5.15 -16.25 -8.44
N LEU A 50 -5.38 -15.70 -9.64
CA LEU A 50 -6.56 -14.90 -9.95
C LEU A 50 -7.85 -15.74 -9.92
N ALA A 51 -7.82 -16.96 -10.46
CA ALA A 51 -8.96 -17.87 -10.39
C ALA A 51 -9.33 -18.20 -8.94
N GLY A 52 -8.35 -18.50 -8.09
CA GLY A 52 -8.57 -18.71 -6.65
C GLY A 52 -9.12 -17.47 -5.94
N GLY A 53 -8.67 -16.27 -6.34
CA GLY A 53 -9.23 -15.01 -5.85
C GLY A 53 -10.69 -14.79 -6.26
N VAL A 54 -11.08 -15.20 -7.46
CA VAL A 54 -12.47 -15.13 -7.94
C VAL A 54 -13.37 -16.10 -7.17
N ASP A 55 -12.89 -17.32 -6.88
CA ASP A 55 -13.63 -18.28 -6.07
C ASP A 55 -13.82 -17.80 -4.62
N ALA A 56 -12.80 -17.17 -4.03
CA ALA A 56 -12.91 -16.55 -2.70
C ALA A 56 -13.94 -15.42 -2.69
N VAL A 57 -13.92 -14.52 -3.69
CA VAL A 57 -14.92 -13.45 -3.82
C VAL A 57 -16.33 -14.01 -4.01
N LYS A 58 -16.48 -15.10 -4.77
CA LYS A 58 -17.77 -15.77 -4.96
C LYS A 58 -18.31 -16.36 -3.64
N ALA A 59 -17.43 -16.93 -2.81
CA ALA A 59 -17.79 -17.42 -1.49
C ALA A 59 -18.21 -16.28 -0.54
N ASP A 60 -17.50 -15.15 -0.56
CA ASP A 60 -17.86 -13.98 0.24
C ASP A 60 -19.22 -13.38 -0.18
N VAL A 61 -19.49 -13.31 -1.49
CA VAL A 61 -20.80 -12.87 -2.01
C VAL A 61 -21.92 -13.82 -1.60
N ALA A 62 -21.70 -15.14 -1.65
CA ALA A 62 -22.67 -16.11 -1.18
C ALA A 62 -22.98 -15.94 0.32
N SER A 63 -21.95 -15.72 1.14
CA SER A 63 -22.13 -15.45 2.58
C SER A 63 -22.91 -14.15 2.85
N LEU A 64 -22.66 -13.10 2.07
CA LEU A 64 -23.41 -11.85 2.18
C LEU A 64 -24.90 -12.02 1.81
N VAL A 65 -25.21 -12.84 0.81
CA VAL A 65 -26.59 -13.17 0.42
C VAL A 65 -27.31 -13.90 1.57
N GLU A 66 -26.67 -14.90 2.18
CA GLU A 66 -27.25 -15.61 3.34
C GLU A 66 -27.50 -14.68 4.53
N ARG A 67 -26.58 -13.75 4.79
CA ARG A 67 -26.75 -12.73 5.84
C ARG A 67 -27.91 -11.78 5.52
N LEU A 68 -28.12 -11.43 4.26
CA LEU A 68 -29.22 -10.58 3.83
C LEU A 68 -30.57 -11.29 4.03
N GLU A 69 -30.68 -12.55 3.60
CA GLU A 69 -31.88 -13.38 3.80
C GLU A 69 -32.18 -13.57 5.30
N ALA A 70 -31.16 -13.76 6.13
CA ALA A 70 -31.33 -13.85 7.58
C ALA A 70 -31.84 -12.53 8.20
N ILE A 71 -31.36 -11.38 7.72
CA ILE A 71 -31.84 -10.06 8.15
C ILE A 71 -33.29 -9.84 7.70
N GLU A 72 -33.63 -10.18 6.46
CA GLU A 72 -34.99 -10.07 5.92
C GLU A 72 -35.96 -10.96 6.70
N SER A 73 -35.57 -12.20 7.02
CA SER A 73 -36.34 -13.11 7.88
C SER A 73 -36.51 -12.53 9.29
N SER A 74 -35.43 -12.03 9.90
CA SER A 74 -35.50 -11.43 11.23
C SER A 74 -36.41 -10.20 11.28
N ILE A 75 -36.48 -9.41 10.20
CA ILE A 75 -37.39 -8.26 10.09
C ILE A 75 -38.83 -8.73 9.92
N ALA A 76 -39.07 -9.77 9.12
CA ALA A 76 -40.41 -10.34 8.94
C ALA A 76 -40.95 -10.93 10.26
N ASP A 77 -40.12 -11.66 11.00
CA ASP A 77 -40.46 -12.22 12.30
C ASP A 77 -40.75 -11.11 13.34
N ALA A 78 -39.90 -10.07 13.38
CA ALA A 78 -40.11 -8.91 14.24
C ALA A 78 -41.40 -8.15 13.89
N GLY A 79 -41.72 -7.99 12.60
CA GLY A 79 -42.96 -7.38 12.13
C GLY A 79 -44.20 -8.19 12.52
N THR A 80 -44.13 -9.51 12.41
CA THR A 80 -45.23 -10.42 12.76
C THR A 80 -45.48 -10.44 14.27
N ALA A 81 -44.40 -10.45 15.07
CA ALA A 81 -44.47 -10.32 16.52
C ALA A 81 -45.09 -8.98 16.94
N ALA A 82 -44.70 -7.87 16.31
CA ALA A 82 -45.25 -6.54 16.57
C ALA A 82 -46.75 -6.43 16.23
N MET A 83 -47.21 -7.07 15.14
CA MET A 83 -48.63 -7.11 14.75
C MET A 83 -49.49 -7.93 15.74
N SER A 84 -48.92 -8.96 16.36
CA SER A 84 -49.63 -9.81 17.34
C SER A 84 -49.83 -9.16 18.72
N ALA A 85 -49.09 -8.09 19.05
CA ALA A 85 -49.08 -7.41 20.34
C ALA A 85 -49.99 -6.16 20.40
N GLY A 86 -51.16 -6.23 19.78
CA GLY A 86 -52.04 -5.14 19.31
C GLY A 86 -52.61 -4.07 20.27
N GLU A 87 -52.06 -3.84 21.47
CA GLU A 87 -52.38 -2.65 22.29
C GLU A 87 -51.13 -1.90 22.79
N HIS A 88 -49.95 -2.53 22.76
CA HIS A 88 -48.65 -1.87 22.86
C HIS A 88 -48.05 -1.50 21.49
N ALA A 89 -48.71 -1.94 20.40
CA ALA A 89 -48.26 -1.80 19.02
C ALA A 89 -48.21 -0.36 18.48
N VAL A 90 -48.88 0.61 19.11
CA VAL A 90 -48.79 2.03 18.69
C VAL A 90 -47.48 2.67 19.19
N ALA A 91 -46.99 2.28 20.37
CA ALA A 91 -45.69 2.71 20.87
C ALA A 91 -44.55 1.99 20.12
N ALA A 92 -44.67 0.67 19.94
CA ALA A 92 -43.71 -0.10 19.13
C ALA A 92 -43.73 0.31 17.65
N GLY A 93 -44.88 0.73 17.11
CA GLY A 93 -45.01 1.27 15.77
C GLY A 93 -44.37 2.65 15.61
N ALA A 94 -44.43 3.50 16.64
CA ALA A 94 -43.72 4.78 16.67
C ALA A 94 -42.20 4.57 16.74
N GLU A 95 -41.73 3.59 17.50
CA GLU A 95 -40.31 3.20 17.57
C GLU A 95 -39.84 2.56 16.26
N ALA A 96 -40.62 1.67 15.63
CA ALA A 96 -40.32 1.12 14.30
C ALA A 96 -40.27 2.21 13.22
N HIS A 97 -41.17 3.20 13.27
CA HIS A 97 -41.10 4.38 12.39
C HIS A 97 -39.87 5.25 12.67
N ALA A 98 -39.44 5.38 13.92
CA ALA A 98 -38.23 6.11 14.28
C ALA A 98 -36.98 5.39 13.74
N VAL A 99 -36.91 4.06 13.89
CA VAL A 99 -35.84 3.24 13.32
C VAL A 99 -35.82 3.30 11.80
N GLY A 100 -36.98 3.21 11.14
CA GLY A 100 -37.08 3.34 9.67
C GLY A 100 -36.63 4.71 9.15
N ARG A 101 -36.93 5.80 9.88
CA ARG A 101 -36.42 7.14 9.56
C ARG A 101 -34.92 7.27 9.81
N ALA A 102 -34.41 6.69 10.91
CA ALA A 102 -32.98 6.67 11.19
C ALA A 102 -32.22 5.92 10.10
N PHE A 103 -32.68 4.73 9.72
CA PHE A 103 -32.08 3.94 8.64
C PHE A 103 -32.14 4.64 7.28
N SER A 104 -33.25 5.31 6.95
CA SER A 104 -33.39 6.09 5.72
C SER A 104 -32.46 7.31 5.70
N ALA A 105 -32.33 8.01 6.84
CA ALA A 105 -31.40 9.12 7.00
C ALA A 105 -29.94 8.65 6.88
N GLU A 106 -29.58 7.54 7.50
CA GLU A 106 -28.26 6.93 7.43
C GLU A 106 -27.94 6.42 6.02
N SER A 107 -28.90 5.77 5.35
CA SER A 107 -28.80 5.37 3.94
C SER A 107 -28.66 6.56 2.99
N SER A 108 -29.20 7.73 3.34
CA SER A 108 -29.00 8.97 2.59
C SER A 108 -27.62 9.56 2.84
N ALA A 109 -27.14 9.52 4.08
CA ALA A 109 -25.79 9.97 4.45
C ALA A 109 -24.73 9.13 3.74
N ILE A 110 -24.85 7.79 3.77
CA ILE A 110 -23.95 6.87 3.08
C ILE A 110 -23.92 7.13 1.57
N ARG A 111 -25.07 7.36 0.94
CA ARG A 111 -25.12 7.70 -0.50
C ARG A 111 -24.44 9.04 -0.79
N SER A 112 -24.60 10.03 0.09
CA SER A 112 -23.90 11.31 -0.01
C SER A 112 -22.38 11.14 0.12
N ASP A 113 -21.93 10.32 1.07
CA ASP A 113 -20.51 10.05 1.28
C ASP A 113 -19.89 9.30 0.11
N ILE A 114 -20.61 8.33 -0.48
CA ILE A 114 -20.18 7.65 -1.72
C ILE A 114 -20.04 8.65 -2.87
N ALA A 115 -21.00 9.56 -3.02
CA ALA A 115 -20.91 10.61 -4.05
C ALA A 115 -19.70 11.53 -3.80
N ALA A 116 -19.47 11.96 -2.55
CA ALA A 116 -18.30 12.76 -2.19
C ALA A 116 -16.98 12.01 -2.47
N LEU A 117 -16.90 10.73 -2.11
CA LEU A 117 -15.72 9.90 -2.34
C LEU A 117 -15.44 9.72 -3.84
N SER A 118 -16.49 9.50 -4.66
CA SER A 118 -16.33 9.41 -6.12
C SER A 118 -15.82 10.71 -6.74
N SER A 119 -16.24 11.86 -6.20
CA SER A 119 -15.72 13.17 -6.60
C SER A 119 -14.24 13.32 -6.23
N VAL A 120 -13.84 12.92 -5.02
CA VAL A 120 -12.44 12.92 -4.58
C VAL A 120 -11.57 12.02 -5.47
N VAL A 121 -12.03 10.80 -5.77
CA VAL A 121 -11.32 9.87 -6.65
C VAL A 121 -11.15 10.45 -8.06
N THR A 122 -12.19 11.09 -8.60
CA THR A 122 -12.13 11.75 -9.91
C THR A 122 -11.15 12.93 -9.89
N SER A 123 -11.13 13.71 -8.81
CA SER A 123 -10.17 14.81 -8.61
C SER A 123 -8.74 14.29 -8.55
N MET A 124 -8.47 13.26 -7.74
CA MET A 124 -7.14 12.64 -7.64
C MET A 124 -6.67 12.07 -8.98
N ALA A 125 -7.56 11.45 -9.76
CA ALA A 125 -7.23 10.95 -11.09
C ALA A 125 -6.84 12.09 -12.04
N SER A 126 -7.54 13.22 -11.99
CA SER A 126 -7.21 14.41 -12.79
C SER A 126 -5.87 15.04 -12.39
N GLU A 127 -5.58 15.14 -11.08
CA GLU A 127 -4.30 15.64 -10.57
C GLU A 127 -3.13 14.73 -10.96
N MET A 128 -3.33 13.41 -10.88
CA MET A 128 -2.31 12.43 -11.28
C MET A 128 -2.02 12.51 -12.78
N GLN A 129 -3.05 12.65 -13.61
CA GLN A 129 -2.87 12.87 -15.05
C GLN A 129 -2.14 14.18 -15.35
N ALA A 130 -2.46 15.26 -14.63
CA ALA A 130 -1.75 16.53 -14.76
C ALA A 130 -0.26 16.41 -14.38
N ARG A 131 0.05 15.70 -13.28
CA ARG A 131 1.42 15.43 -12.87
C ARG A 131 2.19 14.58 -13.88
N HIS A 132 1.53 13.58 -14.50
CA HIS A 132 2.15 12.80 -15.57
C HIS A 132 2.48 13.65 -16.79
N ALA A 133 1.54 14.49 -17.24
CA ALA A 133 1.79 15.42 -18.34
C ALA A 133 2.96 16.38 -18.03
N GLU A 134 3.08 16.85 -16.79
CA GLU A 134 4.22 17.67 -16.38
C GLU A 134 5.53 16.89 -16.37
N MET A 135 5.52 15.64 -15.88
CA MET A 135 6.70 14.78 -15.87
C MET A 135 7.20 14.48 -17.28
N ASP A 136 6.30 14.20 -18.22
CA ASP A 136 6.64 13.97 -19.63
C ASP A 136 7.24 15.23 -20.26
N LYS A 137 6.69 16.40 -19.94
CA LYS A 137 7.25 17.69 -20.37
C LYS A 137 8.68 17.88 -19.84
N ARG A 138 8.92 17.66 -18.54
CA ARG A 138 10.26 17.75 -17.95
C ARG A 138 11.23 16.75 -18.56
N ARG A 139 10.77 15.53 -18.87
CA ARG A 139 11.58 14.51 -19.55
C ARG A 139 11.97 14.94 -20.95
N ALA A 140 11.05 15.53 -21.70
CA ALA A 140 11.33 16.08 -23.03
C ALA A 140 12.34 17.25 -22.96
N GLU A 141 12.16 18.17 -22.00
CA GLU A 141 13.09 19.29 -21.76
C GLU A 141 14.48 18.79 -21.38
N HIS A 142 14.57 17.81 -20.48
CA HIS A 142 15.84 17.21 -20.08
C HIS A 142 16.54 16.49 -21.24
N HIS A 143 15.79 15.75 -22.07
CA HIS A 143 16.33 15.11 -23.26
C HIS A 143 16.86 16.13 -24.28
N ALA A 144 16.10 17.20 -24.52
CA ALA A 144 16.52 18.29 -25.40
C ALA A 144 17.77 19.00 -24.87
N ALA A 145 17.85 19.26 -23.56
CA ALA A 145 19.01 19.85 -22.91
C ALA A 145 20.24 18.95 -23.03
N MET A 146 20.07 17.63 -22.83
CA MET A 146 21.15 16.65 -22.99
C MET A 146 21.63 16.56 -24.44
N GLN A 147 20.72 16.55 -25.41
CA GLN A 147 21.05 16.55 -26.83
C GLN A 147 21.81 17.82 -27.22
N LYS A 148 21.40 18.99 -26.71
CA LYS A 148 22.09 20.26 -26.91
C LYS A 148 23.50 20.22 -26.33
N TYR A 149 23.65 19.71 -25.10
CA TYR A 149 24.97 19.56 -24.46
C TYR A 149 25.92 18.68 -25.27
N LEU A 150 25.43 17.56 -25.82
CA LEU A 150 26.21 16.67 -26.68
C LEU A 150 26.62 17.34 -28.00
N ALA A 151 25.74 18.15 -28.59
CA ALA A 151 26.03 18.89 -29.82
C ALA A 151 27.07 20.01 -29.60
N GLU A 152 26.99 20.71 -28.46
CA GLU A 152 27.93 21.78 -28.09
C GLU A 152 29.29 21.22 -27.62
N ASN A 153 29.32 19.97 -27.14
CA ASN A 153 30.52 19.31 -26.63
C ASN A 153 30.80 17.98 -27.36
N PRO A 154 31.15 18.01 -28.66
CA PRO A 154 31.37 16.80 -29.46
C PRO A 154 32.55 15.92 -28.97
N GLY A 155 33.42 16.44 -28.09
CA GLY A 155 34.50 15.69 -27.43
C GLY A 155 34.14 15.12 -26.05
N ALA A 156 32.96 15.41 -25.50
CA ALA A 156 32.50 14.90 -24.20
C ALA A 156 31.76 13.55 -24.30
N ALA A 157 31.78 12.92 -25.49
CA ALA A 157 31.38 11.53 -25.64
C ALA A 157 32.26 10.67 -24.72
N MET A 158 31.70 10.27 -23.58
CA MET A 158 32.36 9.51 -22.52
C MET A 158 33.23 8.40 -23.13
N PRO A 159 34.57 8.49 -23.06
CA PRO A 159 35.45 7.40 -23.45
C PRO A 159 35.31 6.31 -22.37
N GLY A 160 34.29 5.45 -22.50
CA GLY A 160 34.02 4.41 -21.51
C GLY A 160 32.75 3.57 -21.71
N MET A 161 31.81 3.94 -22.58
CA MET A 161 30.55 3.18 -22.74
C MET A 161 30.67 1.90 -23.60
N GLY A 162 31.87 1.59 -24.10
CA GLY A 162 32.13 0.40 -24.92
C GLY A 162 32.59 -0.78 -24.07
N MET A 163 31.75 -1.33 -23.19
CA MET A 163 31.87 -2.69 -22.61
C MET A 163 30.70 -2.98 -21.66
N MET A 164 29.48 -3.16 -22.17
CA MET A 164 28.43 -3.92 -21.46
C MET A 164 27.54 -4.66 -22.48
N THR A 165 28.16 -5.62 -23.17
CA THR A 165 27.46 -6.75 -23.78
C THR A 165 28.08 -8.02 -23.20
N GLY A 166 27.43 -8.62 -22.23
CA GLY A 166 27.90 -9.84 -21.57
C GLY A 166 26.81 -10.48 -20.74
N ALA A 167 26.20 -11.53 -21.27
CA ALA A 167 25.33 -12.45 -20.57
C ALA A 167 26.10 -13.27 -19.52
N GLY A 168 25.46 -13.59 -18.40
CA GLY A 168 25.98 -14.54 -17.41
C GLY A 168 25.23 -14.49 -16.08
N ALA A 169 24.25 -15.38 -15.91
CA ALA A 169 23.67 -15.72 -14.61
C ALA A 169 24.43 -16.93 -14.02
N ALA A 170 24.94 -16.82 -12.78
CA ALA A 170 24.99 -17.90 -11.77
C ALA A 170 25.77 -17.49 -10.49
N ALA A 171 25.06 -17.59 -9.36
CA ALA A 171 25.43 -17.85 -7.95
C ALA A 171 26.85 -17.61 -7.35
N ALA A 172 26.82 -16.84 -6.25
CA ALA A 172 27.37 -17.12 -4.91
C ALA A 172 28.89 -16.99 -4.56
N THR A 173 29.10 -16.10 -3.57
CA THR A 173 30.07 -16.07 -2.46
C THR A 173 31.47 -15.43 -2.58
N ALA A 174 31.60 -14.39 -1.74
CA ALA A 174 32.74 -14.00 -0.90
C ALA A 174 33.90 -13.16 -1.48
N GLY A 175 34.10 -12.00 -0.85
CA GLY A 175 35.44 -11.52 -0.51
C GLY A 175 35.82 -10.10 -0.94
N ALA A 176 35.11 -9.07 -0.48
CA ALA A 176 35.68 -7.72 -0.44
C ALA A 176 35.52 -7.15 0.97
N SER A 177 36.63 -7.19 1.72
CA SER A 177 36.79 -6.66 3.06
C SER A 177 36.75 -5.12 3.04
N GLY A 178 35.56 -4.54 2.92
CA GLY A 178 35.27 -3.16 3.31
C GLY A 178 34.91 -3.15 4.78
N ALA A 179 35.56 -2.29 5.56
CA ALA A 179 35.35 -2.14 7.01
C ALA A 179 33.88 -2.32 7.39
N ALA A 180 33.60 -3.20 8.36
CA ALA A 180 32.27 -3.48 8.87
C ALA A 180 31.62 -2.15 9.29
N SER A 181 30.80 -1.60 8.39
CA SER A 181 29.98 -0.44 8.68
C SER A 181 29.10 -0.85 9.86
N ALA A 182 29.17 -0.10 10.96
CA ALA A 182 28.42 -0.41 12.16
C ALA A 182 26.97 -0.73 11.80
N ALA A 183 26.41 -1.76 12.43
CA ALA A 183 25.04 -2.19 12.18
C ALA A 183 24.09 -0.99 12.36
N PRO A 184 23.05 -0.88 11.52
CA PRO A 184 22.09 0.21 11.66
C PRO A 184 21.43 0.17 13.04
N VAL A 185 21.26 1.36 13.63
CA VAL A 185 20.78 1.51 15.01
C VAL A 185 19.39 2.09 15.00
N GLY A 186 18.45 1.39 15.62
CA GLY A 186 17.05 1.79 15.75
C GLY A 186 16.08 0.71 15.30
N ALA A 187 14.81 1.07 15.17
CA ALA A 187 13.73 0.18 14.78
C ALA A 187 13.27 0.39 13.34
N ARG A 188 12.85 -0.68 12.68
CA ARG A 188 12.41 -0.70 11.29
C ARG A 188 10.91 -0.44 11.17
N PRO A 189 10.40 0.00 10.00
CA PRO A 189 8.98 -0.12 9.69
C PRO A 189 8.48 -1.55 9.92
N GLY A 190 7.39 -1.68 10.67
CA GLY A 190 6.79 -2.96 11.09
C GLY A 190 7.28 -3.48 12.45
N GLU A 191 8.28 -2.85 13.08
CA GLU A 191 8.75 -3.23 14.41
C GLU A 191 8.07 -2.41 15.51
N THR A 192 8.00 -3.02 16.72
CA THR A 192 7.54 -2.36 17.93
C THR A 192 8.72 -2.18 18.89
N VAL A 193 8.94 -0.95 19.34
CA VAL A 193 9.91 -0.61 20.37
C VAL A 193 9.20 -0.51 21.71
N MET A 194 9.82 -1.05 22.75
CA MET A 194 9.40 -0.88 24.13
C MET A 194 10.24 0.25 24.74
N LEU A 195 9.59 1.28 25.24
CA LEU A 195 10.20 2.44 25.90
C LEU A 195 9.75 2.48 27.37
N GLU A 196 10.53 3.11 28.26
CA GLU A 196 10.22 3.27 29.69
C GLU A 196 9.82 1.94 30.37
N ASP A 197 10.73 0.96 30.36
CA ASP A 197 10.55 -0.39 30.93
C ASP A 197 9.30 -1.16 30.44
N GLY A 198 8.77 -0.78 29.26
CA GLY A 198 7.61 -1.40 28.64
C GLY A 198 6.28 -0.70 28.93
N ALA A 199 6.30 0.44 29.62
CA ALA A 199 5.12 1.30 29.80
C ALA A 199 4.62 1.89 28.46
N ILE A 200 5.53 2.07 27.49
CA ILE A 200 5.21 2.62 26.18
C ILE A 200 5.58 1.61 25.10
N ARG A 201 4.62 1.29 24.23
CA ARG A 201 4.79 0.46 23.03
C ARG A 201 4.69 1.34 21.79
N ALA A 202 5.80 1.61 21.13
CA ALA A 202 5.85 2.43 19.92
C ALA A 202 5.98 1.53 18.68
N PHE A 203 4.94 1.48 17.84
CA PHE A 203 4.97 0.77 16.57
C PHE A 203 5.35 1.72 15.43
N VAL A 204 6.40 1.37 14.69
CA VAL A 204 6.88 2.17 13.56
C VAL A 204 6.15 1.72 12.30
N SER A 205 5.32 2.59 11.73
CA SER A 205 4.52 2.27 10.53
C SER A 205 5.23 2.66 9.22
N ALA A 206 5.97 3.77 9.22
CA ALA A 206 6.72 4.25 8.07
C ALA A 206 7.89 5.14 8.51
N VAL A 207 8.92 5.22 7.68
CA VAL A 207 10.11 6.06 7.89
C VAL A 207 10.45 6.75 6.58
N ASP A 208 10.56 8.07 6.61
CA ASP A 208 11.03 8.89 5.49
C ASP A 208 12.38 9.51 5.86
N GLY A 209 13.44 8.88 5.35
CA GLY A 209 14.81 9.34 5.61
C GLY A 209 15.18 10.64 4.88
N GLU A 210 14.48 10.99 3.79
CA GLU A 210 14.74 12.24 3.06
C GLU A 210 14.06 13.42 3.76
N ALA A 211 12.81 13.22 4.22
CA ALA A 211 12.07 14.23 4.97
C ALA A 211 12.50 14.33 6.44
N GLY A 212 13.17 13.31 6.98
CA GLY A 212 13.54 13.28 8.39
C GLY A 212 12.34 13.03 9.30
N THR A 213 11.34 12.29 8.83
CA THR A 213 10.09 12.02 9.55
C THR A 213 9.82 10.53 9.71
N ALA A 214 9.05 10.17 10.72
CA ALA A 214 8.64 8.80 10.99
C ALA A 214 7.18 8.78 11.46
N ARG A 215 6.42 7.80 10.97
CA ARG A 215 5.03 7.62 11.38
C ARG A 215 4.95 6.51 12.43
N VAL A 216 4.57 6.88 13.66
CA VAL A 216 4.63 6.03 14.85
C VAL A 216 3.27 5.98 15.53
N ALA A 217 2.81 4.79 15.89
CA ALA A 217 1.62 4.57 16.71
C ALA A 217 2.05 4.19 18.13
N VAL A 218 1.57 4.90 19.14
CA VAL A 218 1.97 4.68 20.54
C VAL A 218 0.83 4.02 21.32
N ASN A 219 1.08 2.88 21.95
CA ASN A 219 0.08 2.10 22.71
C ASN A 219 -1.18 1.74 21.90
N GLY A 220 -1.05 1.60 20.57
CA GLY A 220 -2.17 1.22 19.68
C GLY A 220 -3.12 2.35 19.31
N VAL A 221 -2.79 3.61 19.65
CA VAL A 221 -3.54 4.80 19.20
C VAL A 221 -3.18 5.18 17.76
N GLU A 222 -3.89 6.15 17.19
CA GLU A 222 -3.67 6.63 15.82
C GLU A 222 -2.20 6.97 15.54
N ALA A 223 -1.74 6.56 14.36
CA ALA A 223 -0.36 6.74 13.94
C ALA A 223 -0.06 8.23 13.70
N THR A 224 0.82 8.78 14.53
CA THR A 224 1.24 10.19 14.52
C THR A 224 2.57 10.34 13.78
N GLU A 225 2.75 11.46 13.09
CA GLU A 225 4.00 11.78 12.41
C GLU A 225 4.94 12.55 13.33
N LEU A 226 6.09 11.95 13.62
CA LEU A 226 7.19 12.53 14.39
C LEU A 226 8.27 13.05 13.43
N GLY A 227 8.97 14.10 13.82
CA GLY A 227 10.07 14.69 13.06
C GLY A 227 11.26 14.98 13.96
N LEU A 228 12.47 14.93 13.38
CA LEU A 228 13.75 15.08 14.09
C LEU A 228 13.92 16.39 14.89
N TYR A 229 13.10 17.41 14.64
CA TYR A 229 13.26 18.76 15.19
C TYR A 229 11.95 19.36 15.72
N GLY A 230 11.33 18.71 16.70
CA GLY A 230 10.31 19.34 17.53
C GLY A 230 8.87 18.96 17.21
N ARG A 231 8.64 17.80 16.58
CA ARG A 231 7.35 17.12 16.68
C ARG A 231 7.50 15.89 17.55
N ASP A 232 7.03 16.04 18.76
CA ASP A 232 6.84 15.01 19.77
C ASP A 232 5.39 14.51 19.77
N ALA A 233 5.20 13.26 20.19
CA ALA A 233 3.88 12.74 20.51
C ALA A 233 3.73 12.68 22.03
N GLU A 234 2.64 13.24 22.53
CA GLU A 234 2.26 13.11 23.93
C GLU A 234 1.30 11.94 24.09
N VAL A 235 1.62 11.03 25.01
CA VAL A 235 0.78 9.88 25.36
C VAL A 235 0.57 9.87 26.87
N THR A 236 -0.65 9.58 27.32
CA THR A 236 -0.94 9.41 28.75
C THR A 236 -0.83 7.94 29.12
N VAL A 237 0.06 7.61 30.06
CA VAL A 237 0.24 6.25 30.61
C VAL A 237 0.13 6.34 32.12
N ASP A 238 -0.79 5.56 32.72
CA ASP A 238 -1.02 5.53 34.18
C ASP A 238 -1.21 6.92 34.82
N GLY A 239 -1.84 7.84 34.07
CA GLY A 239 -2.11 9.21 34.53
C GLY A 239 -0.91 10.17 34.46
N LYS A 240 0.22 9.75 33.87
CA LYS A 240 1.37 10.60 33.56
C LYS A 240 1.41 10.90 32.07
N THR A 241 1.78 12.13 31.72
CA THR A 241 2.02 12.51 30.33
C THR A 241 3.45 12.18 29.97
N CYS A 242 3.62 11.27 29.01
CA CYS A 242 4.91 10.91 28.44
C CYS A 242 5.06 11.50 27.05
N ARG A 243 6.26 11.99 26.77
CA ARG A 243 6.65 12.58 25.51
C ARG A 243 7.52 11.60 24.75
N VAL A 244 7.11 11.22 23.55
CA VAL A 244 7.88 10.37 22.64
C VAL A 244 8.53 11.24 21.57
N THR A 245 9.84 11.13 21.43
CA THR A 245 10.66 11.93 20.51
C THR A 245 11.41 11.06 19.51
N LEU A 246 11.62 11.60 18.30
CA LEU A 246 12.45 10.99 17.26
C LEU A 246 13.86 11.58 17.34
N ASP A 247 14.82 10.78 17.81
CA ASP A 247 16.21 11.22 18.01
C ASP A 247 17.05 11.17 16.73
N GLY A 248 16.73 10.23 15.85
CA GLY A 248 17.56 9.95 14.68
C GLY A 248 16.90 9.02 13.67
N ILE A 249 17.34 9.14 12.41
CA ILE A 249 17.06 8.15 11.36
C ILE A 249 18.39 7.67 10.78
N ASP A 250 18.67 6.37 10.84
CA ASP A 250 19.85 5.75 10.24
C ASP A 250 19.44 4.65 9.26
N ARG A 251 19.68 4.85 7.96
CA ARG A 251 19.43 3.85 6.90
C ARG A 251 18.05 3.19 7.02
N GLY A 252 17.01 3.99 7.24
CA GLY A 252 15.62 3.54 7.38
C GLY A 252 15.23 3.00 8.77
N HIS A 253 16.11 3.11 9.76
CA HIS A 253 15.83 2.76 11.16
C HIS A 253 15.61 4.04 11.96
N VAL A 254 14.62 4.04 12.84
CA VAL A 254 14.32 5.18 13.72
C VAL A 254 14.85 4.93 15.12
N GLN A 255 15.49 5.94 15.70
CA GLN A 255 15.79 6.00 17.12
C GLN A 255 14.71 6.84 17.80
N LEU A 256 14.01 6.20 18.73
CA LEU A 256 12.96 6.79 19.51
C LEU A 256 13.39 6.82 20.97
N SER A 257 13.10 7.93 21.64
CA SER A 257 13.22 8.08 23.08
C SER A 257 11.85 8.46 23.65
N ALA A 258 11.66 8.18 24.93
CA ALA A 258 10.50 8.69 25.66
C ALA A 258 10.95 9.30 26.98
N ASP A 259 10.28 10.37 27.39
CA ASP A 259 10.44 11.00 28.69
C ASP A 259 9.07 11.13 29.34
N CYS A 260 8.90 10.50 30.51
CA CYS A 260 7.63 10.48 31.24
C CYS A 260 7.51 11.54 32.34
N GLY A 261 8.25 12.65 32.24
CA GLY A 261 8.06 13.83 33.10
C GLY A 261 7.93 13.50 34.58
N GLY A 262 9.00 12.98 35.17
CA GLY A 262 9.13 12.73 36.62
C GLY A 262 9.58 13.97 37.37
#